data_AF-A0A0G1EXR8-F1
#
_entry.id   AF-A0A0G1EXR8-F1
#
_cell.length_a   1.000
_cell.length_b   1.000
_cell.length_c   1.000
_cell.angle_alpha   90.00
_cell.angle_beta   90.00
_cell.angle_gamma   90.00
#
_symmetry.space_group_name_H-M   'P 1'
#
loop_
_entity.id
_entity.type
_entity.pdbx_description
1 polymer ?
#
loop_
_entity_poly.entity_id
_entity_poly.type
_entity_poly.pdbx_seq_one_letter_code
_entity_poly.pdbx_strand_id
1 'polypeptide(L)'
;MRRLGYRGELAVRTDPSASPTGFPFKVPQLAGTMSEPEVYAARERNCSRKALQFPAELVDGKIVFRCAAEPVDDFLKKGGRLEDTVGARCLCNGLFSAAGLGDPKELPIFTMGDDVSFLRHLMRGENDSYTAADAIAYLLSRQK
;
A
#
# COMPACT_ATOMS: atom_id res chain seq x y z
N MET A 1 -11.16 -0.08 9.65
CA MET A 1 -11.32 -1.09 8.58
C MET A 1 -12.49 -2.04 8.80
N ARG A 2 -12.49 -2.96 9.78
CA ARG A 2 -13.57 -3.96 9.94
C ARG A 2 -14.99 -3.38 10.00
N ARG A 3 -15.22 -2.33 10.81
CA ARG A 3 -16.50 -1.60 10.86
C ARG A 3 -16.95 -1.15 9.47
N LEU A 4 -16.08 -0.45 8.74
CA LEU A 4 -16.35 0.02 7.37
C LEU A 4 -16.69 -1.15 6.43
N GLY A 5 -15.92 -2.25 6.52
CA GLY A 5 -16.17 -3.43 5.70
C GLY A 5 -17.50 -4.11 6.04
N TYR A 6 -17.84 -4.25 7.33
CA TYR A 6 -19.12 -4.79 7.78
C TYR A 6 -20.30 -3.94 7.29
N ARG A 7 -20.17 -2.61 7.31
CA ARG A 7 -21.19 -1.68 6.78
C ARG A 7 -21.26 -1.65 5.26
N GLY A 8 -20.29 -2.22 4.55
CA GLY A 8 -20.19 -2.16 3.09
C GLY A 8 -19.68 -0.80 2.56
N GLU A 9 -19.00 -0.04 3.40
CA GLU A 9 -18.48 1.31 3.10
C GLU A 9 -16.98 1.32 2.79
N LEU A 10 -16.29 0.18 2.96
CA LEU A 10 -14.86 0.08 2.67
C LEU A 10 -14.63 -0.15 1.18
N ALA A 11 -14.14 0.87 0.48
CA ALA A 11 -13.68 0.72 -0.90
C ALA A 11 -12.22 0.25 -0.94
N VAL A 12 -11.92 -0.71 -1.82
CA VAL A 12 -10.55 -1.13 -2.16
C VAL A 12 -10.30 -0.78 -3.62
N ARG A 13 -9.26 -0.01 -3.90
CA ARG A 13 -8.86 0.34 -5.26
C ARG A 13 -7.60 -0.42 -5.65
N THR A 14 -7.65 -1.13 -6.78
CA THR A 14 -6.43 -1.61 -7.43
C THR A 14 -5.79 -0.44 -8.18
N ASP A 15 -4.72 0.12 -7.62
CA ASP A 15 -4.00 1.26 -8.18
C ASP A 15 -2.79 0.76 -8.99
N PRO A 16 -2.76 0.96 -10.32
CA PRO A 16 -1.65 0.51 -11.16
C PRO A 16 -0.36 1.31 -10.92
N SER A 17 -0.45 2.50 -10.35
CA SER A 17 0.66 3.45 -10.19
C SER A 17 1.22 3.51 -8.78
N ALA A 18 0.48 3.04 -7.77
CA ALA A 18 0.89 3.18 -6.37
C ALA A 18 2.18 2.42 -6.04
N SER A 19 2.46 1.29 -6.68
CA SER A 19 3.71 0.56 -6.47
C SER A 19 4.86 1.17 -7.26
N PRO A 20 6.02 1.44 -6.63
CA PRO A 20 7.21 1.92 -7.34
C PRO A 20 7.85 0.86 -8.26
N THR A 21 7.31 -0.38 -8.27
CA THR A 21 7.76 -1.47 -9.15
C THR A 21 6.91 -1.60 -10.43
N GLY A 22 5.83 -0.82 -10.57
CA GLY A 22 4.90 -0.91 -11.70
C GLY A 22 3.86 -2.02 -11.61
N PHE A 23 3.88 -2.83 -10.54
CA PHE A 23 2.83 -3.83 -10.29
C PHE A 23 1.59 -3.20 -9.65
N PRO A 24 0.36 -3.55 -10.08
CA PRO A 24 -0.86 -3.05 -9.46
C PRO A 24 -0.92 -3.36 -7.96
N PHE A 25 -1.29 -2.35 -7.17
CA PHE A 25 -1.33 -2.46 -5.72
C PHE A 25 -2.73 -2.19 -5.20
N LYS A 26 -3.26 -3.11 -4.40
CA LYS A 26 -4.60 -2.99 -3.81
C LYS A 26 -4.55 -2.13 -2.55
N VAL A 27 -5.25 -1.01 -2.57
CA VAL A 27 -5.23 0.00 -1.51
C VAL A 27 -6.66 0.21 -0.97
N PRO A 28 -6.96 -0.16 0.28
CA PRO A 28 -8.18 0.27 0.93
C PRO A 28 -8.18 1.79 1.12
N GLN A 29 -9.28 2.43 0.77
CA GLN A 29 -9.46 3.88 0.89
C GLN A 29 -9.81 4.22 2.33
N LEU A 30 -8.87 4.84 3.06
CA LEU A 30 -8.93 5.10 4.48
C LEU A 30 -8.48 6.53 4.78
N ALA A 31 -9.29 7.27 5.53
CA ALA A 31 -8.97 8.62 5.96
C ALA A 31 -7.70 8.68 6.82
N GLY A 32 -6.89 9.71 6.61
CA GLY A 32 -5.62 9.97 7.27
C GLY A 32 -4.46 9.08 6.82
N THR A 33 -4.54 8.44 5.64
CA THR A 33 -3.54 7.46 5.21
C THR A 33 -2.90 7.79 3.85
N MET A 34 -1.85 7.03 3.57
CA MET A 34 -1.30 6.70 2.24
C MET A 34 -2.31 6.70 1.09
N SER A 35 -3.53 6.25 1.33
CA SER A 35 -4.54 6.05 0.28
C SER A 35 -5.05 7.36 -0.32
N GLU A 36 -5.11 8.44 0.45
CA GLU A 36 -5.66 9.73 0.02
C GLU A 36 -4.63 10.56 -0.76
N PRO A 37 -4.99 11.08 -1.96
CA PRO A 37 -4.07 11.88 -2.78
C PRO A 37 -3.50 13.10 -2.06
N GLU A 38 -4.32 13.84 -1.32
CA GLU A 38 -3.96 15.08 -0.64
C GLU A 38 -3.04 14.82 0.55
N VAL A 39 -3.33 13.76 1.31
CA VAL A 39 -2.50 13.30 2.42
C VAL A 39 -1.13 12.85 1.92
N TYR A 40 -1.09 12.11 0.81
CA TYR A 40 0.18 11.71 0.20
C TYR A 40 0.94 12.91 -0.39
N ALA A 41 0.24 13.88 -0.99
CA ALA A 41 0.88 15.07 -1.57
C ALA A 41 1.51 15.99 -0.50
N ALA A 42 0.93 16.04 0.70
CA ALA A 42 1.48 16.79 1.83
C ALA A 42 2.69 16.10 2.49
N ARG A 43 2.92 14.83 2.20
CA ARG A 43 4.03 14.05 2.74
C ARG A 43 5.34 14.39 2.03
N GLU A 44 6.39 14.67 2.79
CA GLU A 44 7.74 14.76 2.25
C GLU A 44 8.22 13.38 1.73
N ARG A 45 8.66 13.34 0.47
CA ARG A 45 9.16 12.10 -0.13
C ARG A 45 10.45 11.66 0.55
N ASN A 46 10.44 10.50 1.18
CA ASN A 46 11.64 9.82 1.67
C ASN A 46 11.59 8.31 1.31
N CYS A 47 12.76 7.70 1.11
CA CYS A 47 12.93 6.26 0.89
C CYS A 47 14.04 5.71 1.80
N SER A 48 13.82 5.79 3.11
CA SER A 48 14.81 5.35 4.10
C SER A 48 15.03 3.83 4.10
N ARG A 49 13.97 3.04 3.84
CA ARG A 49 14.04 1.57 3.89
C ARG A 49 14.62 0.92 2.64
N LYS A 50 14.49 1.54 1.46
CA LYS A 50 15.10 1.10 0.18
C LYS A 50 14.78 -0.34 -0.26
N ALA A 51 13.80 -1.01 0.34
CA ALA A 51 13.54 -2.44 0.13
C ALA A 51 12.98 -2.80 -1.27
N LEU A 52 12.42 -1.82 -1.99
CA LEU A 52 11.91 -1.99 -3.36
C LEU A 52 12.76 -1.25 -4.40
N GLN A 53 13.99 -0.87 -4.07
CA GLN A 53 14.90 -0.34 -5.08
C GLN A 53 15.26 -1.44 -6.09
N PHE A 54 15.41 -1.04 -7.34
CA PHE A 54 15.89 -1.91 -8.41
C PHE A 54 17.21 -1.37 -8.98
N PRO A 55 18.11 -2.26 -9.43
CA PRO A 55 19.35 -1.84 -10.07
C PRO A 55 19.04 -1.20 -11.43
N ALA A 56 19.77 -0.14 -11.76
CA ALA A 56 19.76 0.51 -13.06
C ALA A 56 21.19 0.90 -13.45
N GLU A 57 21.49 0.83 -14.74
CA GLU A 57 22.78 1.24 -15.30
C GLU A 57 22.67 2.67 -15.82
N LEU A 58 23.65 3.51 -15.45
CA LEU A 58 23.80 4.85 -15.99
C LEU A 58 24.58 4.83 -17.31
N VAL A 59 24.59 5.95 -18.04
CA VAL A 59 25.28 6.09 -19.33
C VAL A 59 26.79 5.83 -19.23
N ASP A 60 27.39 6.09 -18.07
CA ASP A 60 28.81 5.84 -17.78
C ASP A 60 29.11 4.39 -17.33
N GLY A 61 28.11 3.49 -17.37
CA GLY A 61 28.22 2.09 -16.95
C GLY A 61 28.11 1.87 -15.43
N LYS A 62 27.90 2.94 -14.63
CA LYS A 62 27.75 2.80 -13.19
C LYS A 62 26.39 2.20 -12.84
N ILE A 63 26.38 1.18 -11.97
CA ILE A 63 25.16 0.62 -11.39
C ILE A 63 24.71 1.47 -10.20
N VAL A 64 23.45 1.87 -10.21
CA VAL A 64 22.76 2.56 -9.12
C VAL A 64 21.50 1.81 -8.72
N PHE A 65 21.02 2.04 -7.49
CA PHE A 65 19.76 1.49 -7.00
C PHE A 65 18.76 2.63 -6.84
N ARG A 66 17.64 2.53 -7.57
CA ARG A 66 16.62 3.58 -7.63
C ARG A 66 15.23 3.03 -7.37
N CYS A 67 14.33 3.90 -6.93
CA CYS A 67 12.94 3.59 -6.62
C CYS A 67 12.07 4.77 -7.05
N ALA A 68 11.03 4.53 -7.84
CA ALA A 68 10.14 5.57 -8.33
C ALA A 68 9.42 6.38 -7.22
N ALA A 69 9.43 5.89 -5.97
CA ALA A 69 8.85 6.56 -4.80
C ALA A 69 9.87 7.32 -3.92
N GLU A 70 11.16 7.33 -4.26
CA GLU A 70 12.17 8.12 -3.55
C GLU A 70 12.03 9.64 -3.85
N PRO A 71 12.81 10.55 -3.22
CA PRO A 71 12.81 11.95 -3.61
C PRO A 71 13.00 12.09 -5.13
N VAL A 72 12.18 12.95 -5.77
CA VAL A 72 12.14 13.04 -7.24
C VAL A 72 13.52 13.38 -7.80
N ASP A 73 14.22 14.34 -7.19
CA ASP A 73 15.57 14.75 -7.61
C ASP A 73 16.58 13.60 -7.51
N ASP A 74 16.48 12.75 -6.50
CA ASP A 74 17.36 11.58 -6.33
C ASP A 74 17.07 10.52 -7.39
N PHE A 75 15.80 10.31 -7.73
CA PHE A 75 15.40 9.39 -8.80
C PHE A 75 15.92 9.87 -10.16
N LEU A 76 15.80 11.17 -10.47
CA LEU A 76 16.28 11.76 -11.72
C LEU A 76 17.81 11.72 -11.83
N LYS A 77 18.55 12.02 -10.76
CA LYS A 77 20.01 11.87 -10.71
C LYS A 77 20.48 10.44 -10.98
N LYS A 78 19.62 9.46 -10.70
CA LYS A 78 19.83 8.02 -10.97
C LYS A 78 19.32 7.60 -12.36
N GLY A 79 19.13 8.55 -13.28
CA GLY A 79 18.71 8.32 -14.65
C GLY A 79 17.25 7.88 -14.80
N GLY A 80 16.42 8.10 -13.78
CA GLY A 80 14.97 7.86 -13.85
C GLY A 80 14.26 8.94 -14.66
N ARG A 81 13.01 8.68 -15.06
CA ARG A 81 12.19 9.66 -15.79
C ARG A 81 11.10 10.23 -14.89
N LEU A 82 10.79 11.52 -15.05
CA LEU A 82 9.85 12.20 -14.16
C LEU A 82 8.47 11.53 -14.16
N GLU A 83 8.01 11.06 -15.31
CA GLU A 83 6.72 10.36 -15.48
C GLU A 83 6.60 9.09 -14.64
N ASP A 84 7.72 8.39 -14.39
CA ASP A 84 7.71 7.16 -13.59
C ASP A 84 7.46 7.47 -12.10
N THR A 85 7.61 8.73 -11.67
CA THR A 85 7.40 9.15 -10.27
C THR A 85 5.95 9.50 -9.94
N VAL A 86 5.10 9.67 -10.97
CA VAL A 86 3.71 10.11 -10.84
C VAL A 86 2.87 8.98 -10.29
N GLY A 87 2.16 9.22 -9.18
CA GLY A 87 1.34 8.22 -8.50
C GLY A 87 2.12 7.20 -7.67
N ALA A 88 3.43 7.04 -7.89
CA ALA A 88 4.28 6.14 -7.11
C ALA A 88 4.31 6.54 -5.63
N ARG A 89 3.94 5.58 -4.76
CA ARG A 89 3.89 5.74 -3.30
C ARG A 89 4.99 4.93 -2.62
N CYS A 90 5.53 5.46 -1.52
CA CYS A 90 6.56 4.75 -0.76
C CYS A 90 5.97 3.59 0.03
N LEU A 91 5.81 2.43 -0.63
CA LEU A 91 5.20 1.24 -0.02
C LEU A 91 6.00 0.72 1.16
N CYS A 92 7.33 0.72 1.10
CA CYS A 92 8.17 0.17 2.17
C CYS A 92 7.92 0.90 3.49
N ASN A 93 7.99 2.24 3.47
CA ASN A 93 7.84 3.03 4.69
C ASN A 93 6.39 3.00 5.18
N GLY A 94 5.43 3.14 4.26
CA GLY A 94 4.01 3.12 4.60
C GLY A 94 3.53 1.77 5.14
N LEU A 95 3.98 0.64 4.59
CA LEU A 95 3.58 -0.70 5.07
C LEU A 95 4.18 -1.01 6.45
N PHE A 96 5.42 -0.57 6.71
CA PHE A 96 6.00 -0.70 8.04
C PHE A 96 5.29 0.19 9.07
N SER A 97 4.89 1.41 8.68
CA SER A 97 4.04 2.27 9.53
C SER A 97 2.70 1.60 9.83
N ALA A 98 2.04 1.00 8.83
CA ALA A 98 0.81 0.24 9.00
C ALA A 98 0.96 -0.97 9.95
N ALA A 99 2.13 -1.59 10.00
CA ALA A 99 2.45 -2.69 10.91
C ALA A 99 2.88 -2.25 12.33
N GLY A 100 2.96 -0.94 12.60
CA GLY A 100 3.47 -0.42 13.88
C GLY A 100 4.98 -0.54 14.04
N LEU A 101 5.72 -0.77 12.95
CA LEU A 101 7.17 -0.95 12.90
C LEU A 101 7.88 0.16 12.09
N GLY A 102 7.15 1.22 11.76
CA GLY A 102 7.60 2.34 10.95
C GLY A 102 8.24 3.48 11.75
N ASP A 103 8.70 4.49 11.04
CA ASP A 103 9.02 5.79 11.65
C ASP A 103 7.71 6.43 12.16
N PRO A 104 7.63 6.95 13.40
CA PRO A 104 6.43 7.61 13.90
C PRO A 104 5.93 8.81 13.08
N LYS A 105 6.81 9.44 12.28
CA LYS A 105 6.46 10.54 11.36
C LYS A 105 5.88 10.06 10.03
N GLU A 106 5.93 8.76 9.76
CA GLU A 106 5.52 8.18 8.49
C GLU A 106 4.04 7.77 8.50
N LEU A 107 3.33 8.14 7.44
CA LEU A 107 1.92 7.80 7.31
C LEU A 107 1.74 6.36 6.79
N PRO A 108 0.73 5.60 7.27
CA PRO A 108 0.56 4.22 6.86
C PRO A 108 -0.04 4.12 5.46
N ILE A 109 0.33 3.08 4.71
CA ILE A 109 -0.46 2.59 3.57
C ILE A 109 -0.78 1.13 3.82
N PHE A 110 -2.02 0.73 3.56
CA PHE A 110 -2.49 -0.62 3.79
C PHE A 110 -2.67 -1.36 2.46
N THR A 111 -2.71 -2.68 2.53
CA THR A 111 -3.13 -3.52 1.41
C THR A 111 -4.04 -4.63 1.91
N MET A 112 -5.00 -5.04 1.08
CA MET A 112 -5.90 -6.15 1.35
C MET A 112 -6.55 -6.67 0.06
N GLY A 113 -7.27 -7.78 0.15
CA GLY A 113 -8.09 -8.31 -0.96
C GLY A 113 -9.26 -7.39 -1.33
N ASP A 114 -9.86 -7.60 -2.51
CA ASP A 114 -10.89 -6.71 -3.06
C ASP A 114 -12.27 -6.90 -2.42
N ASP A 115 -12.53 -8.08 -1.88
CA ASP A 115 -13.84 -8.43 -1.32
C ASP A 115 -13.78 -8.50 0.20
N VAL A 116 -14.68 -7.75 0.85
CA VAL A 116 -14.90 -7.76 2.30
C VAL A 116 -16.34 -8.13 2.67
N SER A 117 -17.15 -8.58 1.70
CA SER A 117 -18.54 -8.99 1.92
C SER A 117 -18.68 -10.18 2.89
N PHE A 118 -17.63 -10.99 3.00
CA PHE A 118 -17.56 -12.08 3.98
C PHE A 118 -17.69 -11.60 5.42
N LEU A 119 -17.38 -10.33 5.72
CA LEU A 119 -17.49 -9.78 7.07
C LEU A 119 -18.93 -9.84 7.60
N ARG A 120 -19.95 -9.69 6.75
CA ARG A 120 -21.35 -9.82 7.16
C ARG A 120 -21.74 -11.25 7.56
N HIS A 121 -20.98 -12.24 7.10
CA HIS A 121 -21.20 -13.66 7.42
C HIS A 121 -20.43 -14.08 8.66
N LEU A 122 -19.27 -13.45 8.91
CA LEU A 122 -18.37 -13.79 10.01
C LEU A 122 -18.61 -12.97 11.28
N MET A 123 -19.20 -11.78 11.19
CA MET A 123 -19.42 -10.87 12.32
C MET A 123 -20.91 -10.73 12.63
N ARG A 124 -21.28 -10.70 13.92
CA ARG A 124 -22.68 -10.49 14.37
C ARG A 124 -23.11 -9.03 14.36
N GLY A 125 -22.16 -8.10 14.30
CA GLY A 125 -22.40 -6.66 14.28
C GLY A 125 -21.12 -5.89 13.94
N GLU A 126 -21.23 -4.58 13.71
CA GLU A 126 -20.08 -3.76 13.27
C GLU A 126 -18.92 -3.72 14.30
N ASN A 127 -19.22 -3.95 15.58
CA ASN A 127 -18.25 -3.97 16.67
C ASN A 127 -17.73 -5.38 17.02
N ASP A 128 -18.16 -6.40 16.28
CA ASP A 128 -17.76 -7.78 16.50
C ASP A 128 -16.42 -8.11 15.80
N SER A 129 -15.95 -9.33 16.01
CA SER A 129 -14.78 -9.90 15.35
C SER A 129 -15.07 -11.33 14.94
N TYR A 130 -14.16 -11.93 14.19
CA TYR A 130 -14.13 -13.36 13.91
C TYR A 130 -12.73 -13.89 14.19
N THR A 131 -12.63 -15.19 14.45
CA THR A 131 -11.37 -15.89 14.67
C THR A 131 -10.83 -16.47 13.36
N ALA A 132 -9.58 -16.93 13.37
CA ALA A 132 -9.04 -17.69 12.25
C ALA A 132 -9.85 -18.98 11.98
N ALA A 133 -10.37 -19.62 13.02
CA ALA A 133 -11.20 -20.82 12.90
C ALA A 133 -12.52 -20.52 12.17
N ASP A 134 -13.18 -19.40 12.49
CA ASP A 134 -14.41 -18.96 11.81
C ASP A 134 -14.15 -18.68 10.32
N ALA A 135 -13.03 -18.03 10.00
CA ALA A 135 -12.63 -17.76 8.63
C ALA A 135 -12.38 -19.05 7.83
N ILE A 136 -11.66 -20.03 8.42
CA ILE A 136 -11.42 -21.33 7.79
C ILE A 136 -12.73 -22.07 7.56
N ALA A 137 -13.62 -22.12 8.56
CA ALA A 137 -14.92 -22.78 8.44
C ALA A 137 -15.78 -22.17 7.32
N TYR A 138 -15.82 -20.84 7.22
CA TYR A 138 -16.51 -20.14 6.14
C TYR A 138 -15.94 -20.48 4.76
N LEU A 139 -14.62 -20.45 4.59
CA LEU A 139 -13.97 -20.80 3.31
C LEU A 139 -14.30 -22.25 2.89
N LEU A 140 -14.22 -23.20 3.81
CA LEU A 140 -14.50 -24.61 3.53
C LEU A 140 -15.98 -24.88 3.22
N SER A 141 -16.91 -24.11 3.82
CA SER A 141 -18.35 -24.22 3.53
C SER A 141 -18.72 -23.84 2.09
N ARG A 142 -17.86 -23.09 1.39
CA ARG A 142 -18.09 -22.56 0.04
C ARG A 142 -17.48 -23.40 -1.09
N GLN A 143 -16.78 -24.49 -0.76
CA GLN A 143 -16.15 -25.38 -1.76
C GLN A 143 -17.08 -26.47 -2.33
N LYS A 144 -18.40 -26.26 -2.29
CA LYS A 144 -19.39 -27.18 -2.87
C LYS A 144 -19.77 -26.79 -4.29
#